data_AF-A0A1L3F6B4-F1
#
_entry.id   AF-A0A1L3F6B4-F1
#
_cell.length_a   1.000
_cell.length_b   1.000
_cell.length_c   1.000
_cell.angle_alpha   90.00
_cell.angle_beta   90.00
_cell.angle_gamma   90.00
#
_symmetry.space_group_name_H-M   'P 1'
#
loop_
_entity.id
_entity.type
_entity.pdbx_description
1 polymer ?
#
loop_
_entity_poly.entity_id
_entity_poly.type
_entity_poly.pdbx_seq_one_letter_code
_entity_poly.pdbx_strand_id
1 'polypeptide(L)' 'MSALGQKPEADINRDPALSAILRDIRSDSDIPVIIITGHHPDEIDRIVGLELGADDYLLKPFGLRDA' A
#
# COMPACT_ATOMS: atom_id res chain seq x y z
N MET A 1 23.45 0.85 -20.46
CA MET A 1 21.98 1.00 -20.35
C MET A 1 21.53 0.09 -19.22
N SER A 2 21.63 0.60 -17.99
CA SER A 2 21.41 -0.21 -16.77
C SER A 2 19.95 -0.63 -16.69
N ALA A 3 19.73 -1.94 -16.72
CA ALA A 3 18.50 -2.53 -16.22
C ALA A 3 18.46 -2.25 -14.71
N LEU A 4 17.85 -1.13 -14.34
CA LEU A 4 17.28 -0.98 -13.01
C LEU A 4 16.25 -2.09 -12.87
N GLY A 5 16.67 -3.21 -12.26
CA GLY A 5 15.75 -4.26 -11.87
C GLY A 5 14.61 -3.60 -11.11
N GLN A 6 13.39 -3.75 -11.61
CA GLN A 6 12.21 -3.37 -10.86
C GLN A 6 12.34 -4.06 -9.51
N LYS A 7 12.49 -3.27 -8.44
CA LYS A 7 12.39 -3.83 -7.09
C LYS A 7 11.04 -4.53 -7.03
N PRO A 8 10.95 -5.75 -6.47
CA PRO A 8 9.66 -6.39 -6.27
C PRO A 8 8.81 -5.42 -5.44
N GLU A 9 7.79 -4.85 -6.07
CA GLU A 9 6.81 -4.03 -5.36
C GLU A 9 5.93 -4.98 -4.56
N ALA A 10 5.67 -4.63 -3.30
CA ALA A 10 4.90 -5.47 -2.40
C ALA A 10 3.46 -5.59 -2.93
N ASP A 11 3.02 -6.82 -3.17
CA ASP A 11 1.65 -7.17 -3.54
C ASP A 11 0.88 -7.50 -2.26
N ILE A 12 -0.12 -6.70 -1.92
CA ILE A 12 -0.90 -6.86 -0.69
C ILE A 12 -1.67 -8.18 -0.63
N ASN A 13 -2.01 -8.76 -1.78
CA ASN A 13 -2.68 -10.06 -1.86
C ASN A 13 -1.72 -11.24 -1.68
N ARG A 14 -0.41 -11.03 -1.86
CA ARG A 14 0.61 -12.09 -1.80
C ARG A 14 1.65 -11.90 -0.72
N ASP A 15 1.70 -10.74 -0.08
CA ASP A 15 2.66 -10.41 0.97
C ASP A 15 2.00 -10.43 2.36
N PRO A 16 2.15 -11.53 3.12
CA PRO A 16 1.59 -11.63 4.46
C PRO A 16 2.20 -10.62 5.44
N ALA A 17 3.40 -10.09 5.16
CA ALA A 17 4.07 -9.15 6.06
C ALA A 17 3.31 -7.83 6.19
N LEU A 18 2.64 -7.36 5.12
CA LEU A 18 1.88 -6.11 5.16
C LEU A 18 0.67 -6.22 6.09
N SER A 19 -0.03 -7.36 6.07
CA SER A 19 -1.16 -7.61 6.97
C SER A 19 -0.73 -7.68 8.44
N ALA A 20 0.45 -8.23 8.73
CA ALA A 20 0.99 -8.29 10.08
C ALA A 20 1.31 -6.89 10.61
N ILE A 21 1.96 -6.04 9.78
CA ILE A 21 2.28 -4.65 10.14
C ILE A 21 1.03 -3.84 10.47
N LEU A 22 -0.01 -3.92 9.63
CA LEU A 22 -1.26 -3.17 9.86
C LEU A 22 -1.94 -3.62 11.16
N ARG A 23 -1.96 -4.93 11.43
CA ARG A 23 -2.53 -5.48 12.66
C ARG A 23 -1.75 -5.05 13.90
N ASP A 24 -0.42 -5.08 13.86
CA ASP A 24 0.44 -4.66 14.97
C ASP A 24 0.29 -3.15 15.26
N ILE A 25 0.20 -2.32 14.23
CA ILE A 25 -0.05 -0.88 14.43
C ILE A 25 -1.42 -0.66 15.08
N ARG A 26 -2.47 -1.36 14.61
CA ARG A 26 -3.84 -1.22 15.12
C ARG A 26 -4.06 -1.86 16.49
N SER A 27 -3.24 -2.80 16.92
CA SER A 27 -3.33 -3.34 18.29
C SER A 27 -2.90 -2.31 19.34
N ASP A 28 -1.99 -1.41 18.96
CA ASP A 28 -1.29 -0.54 19.90
C ASP A 28 -1.67 0.94 19.74
N SER A 29 -2.29 1.34 18.62
CA SER A 29 -2.56 2.73 18.30
C SER A 29 -3.65 2.96 17.24
N ASP A 30 -4.39 4.07 17.40
CA ASP A 30 -5.35 4.57 16.41
C ASP A 30 -4.74 5.59 15.42
N ILE A 31 -3.40 5.60 15.27
CA ILE A 31 -2.75 6.50 14.30
C ILE A 31 -3.28 6.26 12.88
N PRO A 32 -3.52 7.32 12.08
CA PRO A 32 -3.94 7.14 10.70
C PRO A 32 -2.88 6.44 9.85
N VAL A 33 -3.28 5.47 9.03
CA VAL A 33 -2.43 4.69 8.13
C VAL A 33 -2.92 4.82 6.70
N ILE A 34 -2.04 5.25 5.80
CA ILE A 34 -2.29 5.34 4.35
C ILE A 34 -1.33 4.37 3.64
N ILE A 35 -1.88 3.48 2.81
CA ILE A 35 -1.08 2.61 1.94
C ILE A 35 -0.75 3.37 0.66
N ILE A 36 0.52 3.40 0.25
CA ILE A 36 0.96 4.04 -0.99
C ILE A 36 1.76 3.04 -1.82
N THR A 37 1.26 2.65 -2.99
CA THR A 37 1.90 1.64 -3.84
C THR A 37 2.18 2.13 -5.27
N GLY A 38 3.18 1.55 -5.94
CA GLY A 38 3.40 1.71 -7.38
C GLY A 38 2.88 0.53 -8.21
N HIS A 39 2.33 -0.48 -7.55
CA HIS A 39 1.76 -1.68 -8.17
C HIS A 39 0.59 -1.31 -9.09
N HIS A 40 0.31 -2.17 -10.08
CA HIS A 40 -0.76 -1.94 -11.02
C HIS A 40 -2.09 -1.74 -10.26
N PRO A 41 -2.92 -0.76 -10.64
CA PRO A 41 -4.17 -0.47 -9.96
C PRO A 41 -5.14 -1.65 -10.10
N ASP A 42 -5.14 -2.56 -9.12
CA ASP A 42 -6.21 -3.51 -8.93
C ASP A 42 -7.16 -2.96 -7.87
N GLU A 43 -8.45 -2.93 -8.19
CA GLU A 43 -9.52 -2.58 -7.25
C GLU A 43 -9.50 -3.52 -6.04
N ILE A 44 -9.09 -4.78 -6.25
CA ILE A 44 -8.96 -5.79 -5.19
C ILE A 44 -7.90 -5.38 -4.17
N ASP A 45 -6.73 -4.89 -4.60
CA ASP A 45 -5.65 -4.47 -3.68
C ASP A 45 -6.13 -3.35 -2.74
N ARG A 46 -6.91 -2.40 -3.29
CA ARG A 46 -7.49 -1.31 -2.52
C ARG A 46 -8.48 -1.82 -1.48
N ILE A 47 -9.39 -2.71 -1.88
CA ILE A 47 -10.39 -3.29 -0.96
C ILE A 47 -9.69 -4.00 0.19
N VAL A 48 -8.74 -4.87 -0.11
CA VAL A 48 -8.00 -5.64 0.90
C VAL A 48 -7.23 -4.71 1.85
N GLY A 49 -6.59 -3.66 1.34
CA GLY A 49 -5.86 -2.71 2.19
C GLY A 49 -6.76 -1.99 3.20
N LEU A 50 -7.95 -1.60 2.79
CA LEU A 50 -8.93 -0.97 3.68
C LEU A 50 -9.50 -1.97 4.70
N GLU A 51 -9.81 -3.20 4.29
CA GLU A 51 -10.27 -4.26 5.19
C GLU A 51 -9.23 -4.68 6.24
N LEU A 52 -7.94 -4.59 5.90
CA LEU A 52 -6.84 -4.83 6.83
C LEU A 52 -6.63 -3.69 7.85
N GLY A 53 -7.34 -2.57 7.69
CA GLY A 53 -7.33 -1.46 8.64
C GLY A 53 -6.53 -0.24 8.19
N ALA A 54 -6.23 -0.09 6.90
CA ALA A 54 -5.77 1.20 6.38
C ALA A 54 -6.94 2.20 6.31
N ASP A 55 -6.66 3.49 6.52
CA ASP A 55 -7.62 4.57 6.35
C ASP A 55 -7.75 5.01 4.89
N ASP A 56 -6.69 4.84 4.10
CA ASP A 56 -6.70 5.15 2.67
C ASP A 56 -5.67 4.32 1.89
N TYR A 57 -5.84 4.29 0.57
CA TYR A 57 -5.00 3.59 -0.39
C TYR A 57 -4.75 4.47 -1.61
N LEU A 58 -3.49 4.82 -1.85
CA LEU A 58 -3.06 5.71 -2.91
C LEU A 58 -2.11 5.00 -3.88
N LEU A 59 -2.28 5.31 -5.16
CA LEU A 59 -1.42 4.83 -6.24
C LEU A 59 -0.40 5.90 -6.62
N LYS A 60 0.84 5.45 -6.81
CA LYS A 60 1.89 6.21 -7.49
C LYS A 60 1.79 6.00 -9.00
N PRO A 61 2.14 7.00 -9.82
CA PRO A 61 2.50 8.36 -9.41
C PRO A 61 1.25 9.16 -9.00
N PHE A 62 1.31 9.82 -7.85
CA PHE A 62 0.31 10.84 -7.52
C PHE A 62 0.67 12.09 -8.32
N GLY A 63 -0.28 12.60 -9.10
CA GLY A 63 -0.09 13.86 -9.82
C GLY A 63 0.25 14.95 -8.81
N LEU A 64 1.37 15.66 -9.03
CA LEU A 64 1.58 16.96 -8.41
C LEU A 64 0.35 17.78 -8.81
N ARG A 65 -0.50 18.11 -7.83
CA ARG A 65 -1.58 19.07 -8.07
C ARG A 65 -0.90 20.35 -8.55
N ASP A 66 -1.12 20.75 -9.80
CA ASP A 66 -0.84 22.13 -10.21
C ASP A 66 -1.65 23.03 -9.26
N ALA A 67 -0.92 23.87 -8.53
CA ALA A 67 -1.46 24.86 -7.59
C ALA A 67 -2.02 26.08 -8.35
#